data_AF-A0A2G8SHE1-F1
#
_entry.id   AF-A0A2G8SHE1-F1
#
_cell.length_a   1.000
_cell.length_b   1.000
_cell.length_c   1.000
_cell.angle_alpha   90.00
_cell.angle_beta   90.00
_cell.angle_gamma   90.00
#
_symmetry.space_group_name_H-M   'P 1'
#
loop_
_entity.id
_entity.type
_entity.pdbx_description
1 polymer ?
#
loop_
_entity_poly.entity_id
_entity_poly.type
_entity_poly.pdbx_seq_one_letter_code
_entity_poly.pdbx_strand_id
1 'polypeptide(L)'
;MLSRLTLPDTAHIHVFIDAGASLCAAVPPSALPIHAALAATDSVGILRIANTTTVHCSAGETQLLTISLTEPRARGQGQGQGGDGLPPDDLVRFFGDAGKPGVPVGVIAVGDLDSRDVRAVDLRAFPSLLGIITGESMGHHILRELARTDGPSDSDNGEGGGGGARAICPELDMLSLEFKFDFVRRQREPEGSGDGADSPPAPAPAPAPARGPNDDDVEEHCRSLCAELERVLSQRAKMGTRLSRLALGGSQEQELRLGSSGERLRTAKTTTGTSGLGPWGSPGPIVERIKKLVDGPVRFYG
;
A
#
# COMPACT_ATOMS: atom_id res chain seq x y z
N MET A 1 16.64 33.78 1.33
CA MET A 1 17.61 33.42 2.39
C MET A 1 18.24 32.02 2.20
N LEU A 2 17.57 31.05 1.56
CA LEU A 2 18.13 29.70 1.32
C LEU A 2 19.29 29.63 0.31
N SER A 3 19.44 30.60 -0.59
CA SER A 3 20.47 30.59 -1.65
C SER A 3 21.91 30.84 -1.17
N ARG A 4 22.12 31.15 0.12
CA ARG A 4 23.44 31.42 0.72
C ARG A 4 23.82 30.43 1.83
N LEU A 5 23.00 29.41 2.07
CA LEU A 5 23.24 28.39 3.07
C LEU A 5 24.03 27.24 2.43
N THR A 6 25.28 27.06 2.84
CA THR A 6 26.04 25.84 2.57
C THR A 6 25.68 24.85 3.67
N LEU A 7 24.88 23.84 3.33
CA LEU A 7 24.56 22.75 4.24
C LEU A 7 25.53 21.58 3.99
N PRO A 8 25.91 20.82 5.03
CA PRO A 8 26.54 19.52 4.84
C PRO A 8 25.66 18.61 3.97
N ASP A 9 26.29 17.70 3.22
CA ASP A 9 25.56 16.75 2.36
C ASP A 9 24.70 15.76 3.17
N THR A 10 24.90 15.68 4.48
CA THR A 10 24.11 14.89 5.44
C THR A 10 23.03 15.70 6.16
N ALA A 11 22.88 16.99 5.85
CA ALA A 11 21.88 17.82 6.50
C ALA A 11 20.47 17.39 6.10
N HIS A 12 19.66 17.10 7.12
CA HIS A 12 18.24 16.87 6.92
C HIS A 12 17.50 18.21 6.76
N ILE A 13 16.81 18.37 5.63
CA ILE A 13 15.99 19.54 5.34
C ILE A 13 14.52 19.17 5.52
N HIS A 14 13.81 19.92 6.36
CA HIS A 14 12.37 19.80 6.50
C HIS A 14 11.68 20.99 5.82
N VAL A 15 10.74 20.69 4.91
CA VAL A 15 9.95 21.68 4.18
C VAL A 15 8.50 21.48 4.56
N PHE A 16 7.86 22.57 4.99
CA PHE A 16 6.44 22.58 5.32
C PHE A 16 5.69 23.37 4.25
N ILE A 17 4.63 22.77 3.70
CA ILE A 17 3.77 23.35 2.69
C ILE A 17 2.38 23.51 3.28
N ASP A 18 1.93 24.76 3.34
CA ASP A 18 0.57 25.10 3.73
C ASP A 18 -0.45 24.66 2.67
N ALA A 19 -1.65 24.36 3.15
CA ALA A 19 -2.85 23.97 2.41
C ALA A 19 -2.96 24.47 0.95
N GLY A 20 -3.10 23.53 0.00
CA GLY A 20 -3.44 23.82 -1.40
C GLY A 20 -2.25 24.07 -2.33
N ALA A 21 -1.02 23.97 -1.84
CA ALA A 21 0.18 24.05 -2.67
C ALA A 21 0.70 22.65 -3.08
N SER A 22 1.18 22.57 -4.32
CA SER A 22 1.76 21.36 -4.92
C SER A 22 3.15 21.07 -4.37
N LEU A 23 3.58 19.81 -4.41
CA LEU A 23 4.91 19.32 -4.09
C LEU A 23 6.00 20.10 -4.84
N CYS A 24 5.73 20.55 -6.07
CA CYS A 24 6.65 21.40 -6.83
C CYS A 24 6.93 22.75 -6.14
N ALA A 25 6.02 23.25 -5.29
CA ALA A 25 6.26 24.45 -4.50
C ALA A 25 7.31 24.24 -3.39
N ALA A 26 7.61 22.99 -3.01
CA ALA A 26 8.63 22.66 -2.03
C ALA A 26 10.04 23.05 -2.47
N VAL A 27 10.27 23.14 -3.79
CA VAL A 27 11.61 23.26 -4.37
C VAL A 27 11.68 24.52 -5.26
N PRO A 28 11.69 25.73 -4.66
CA PRO A 28 11.84 26.95 -5.43
C PRO A 28 13.21 26.96 -6.13
N PRO A 29 13.35 27.55 -7.34
CA PRO A 29 14.60 27.56 -8.10
C PRO A 29 15.82 28.11 -7.33
N SER A 30 15.58 28.99 -6.36
CA SER A 30 16.63 29.59 -5.52
C SER A 30 17.11 28.71 -4.36
N ALA A 31 16.48 27.57 -4.07
CA ALA A 31 16.79 26.71 -2.94
C ALA A 31 17.77 25.59 -3.31
N LEU A 32 19.03 25.97 -3.61
CA LEU A 32 20.09 25.03 -4.01
C LEU A 32 20.25 23.82 -3.06
N PRO A 33 20.17 23.96 -1.72
CA PRO A 33 20.31 22.79 -0.85
C PRO A 33 19.17 21.77 -1.02
N ILE A 34 17.95 22.22 -1.34
CA ILE A 34 16.80 21.33 -1.58
C ILE A 34 16.98 20.61 -2.92
N HIS A 35 17.44 21.32 -3.96
CA HIS A 35 17.78 20.71 -5.25
C HIS A 35 18.87 19.65 -5.12
N ALA A 36 19.92 19.92 -4.32
CA ALA A 36 21.00 18.97 -4.09
C ALA A 36 20.50 17.71 -3.34
N ALA A 37 19.72 17.90 -2.27
CA ALA A 37 19.10 16.80 -1.53
C ALA A 37 18.19 15.95 -2.43
N LEU A 38 17.34 16.60 -3.23
CA LEU A 38 16.48 15.93 -4.19
C LEU A 38 17.32 15.19 -5.24
N ALA A 39 18.37 15.80 -5.80
CA ALA A 39 19.21 15.16 -6.81
C ALA A 39 19.93 13.91 -6.30
N ALA A 40 20.35 13.90 -5.03
CA ALA A 40 20.98 12.76 -4.37
C ALA A 40 19.99 11.67 -3.92
N THR A 41 18.69 11.95 -3.93
CA THR A 41 17.66 11.01 -3.46
C THR A 41 17.60 9.77 -4.34
N ASP A 42 17.76 8.59 -3.73
CA ASP A 42 17.61 7.27 -4.36
C ASP A 42 16.39 6.49 -3.84
N SER A 43 15.81 6.94 -2.71
CA SER A 43 14.73 6.25 -2.01
C SER A 43 13.67 7.24 -1.53
N VAL A 44 12.39 6.91 -1.73
CA VAL A 44 11.26 7.78 -1.36
C VAL A 44 10.29 7.06 -0.42
N GLY A 45 9.98 7.68 0.71
CA GLY A 45 8.92 7.26 1.62
C GLY A 45 7.71 8.18 1.51
N ILE A 46 6.51 7.65 1.37
CA ILE A 46 5.27 8.43 1.35
C ILE A 46 4.36 7.90 2.44
N LEU A 47 3.96 8.76 3.37
CA LEU A 47 3.09 8.37 4.46
C LEU A 47 2.11 9.47 4.81
N ARG A 48 0.98 9.09 5.38
CA ARG A 48 0.01 10.04 5.92
C ARG A 48 -0.12 9.89 7.42
N ILE A 49 0.04 11.00 8.13
CA ILE A 49 -0.20 11.08 9.58
C ILE A 49 -1.25 12.16 9.81
N ALA A 50 -2.42 11.74 10.27
CA ALA A 50 -3.57 12.60 10.50
C ALA A 50 -3.98 13.40 9.23
N ASN A 51 -3.78 14.72 9.25
CA ASN A 51 -4.11 15.62 8.15
C ASN A 51 -2.88 16.07 7.34
N THR A 52 -1.75 15.38 7.50
CA THR A 52 -0.50 15.72 6.83
C THR A 52 0.01 14.51 6.06
N THR A 53 0.23 14.70 4.76
CA THR A 53 0.97 13.75 3.94
C THR A 53 2.43 14.17 3.92
N THR A 54 3.33 13.24 4.19
CA THR A 54 4.78 13.50 4.19
C THR A 54 5.48 12.67 3.14
N VAL A 55 6.36 13.33 2.38
CA VAL A 55 7.25 12.73 1.40
C VAL A 55 8.67 12.81 1.96
N HIS A 56 9.25 11.66 2.27
CA HIS A 56 10.61 11.48 2.76
C HIS A 56 11.51 11.11 1.59
N CYS A 57 12.64 11.79 1.48
CA CYS A 57 13.63 11.57 0.45
C CYS A 57 14.97 11.22 1.11
N SER A 58 15.53 10.08 0.75
CA SER A 58 16.75 9.55 1.35
C SER A 58 17.79 9.18 0.29
N ALA A 59 19.06 9.16 0.70
CA ALA A 59 20.17 8.56 -0.02
C ALA A 59 20.76 7.45 0.85
N GLY A 60 20.57 6.19 0.46
CA GLY A 60 20.82 5.05 1.33
C GLY A 60 20.07 5.18 2.67
N GLU A 61 20.81 5.08 3.77
CA GLU A 61 20.25 5.18 5.13
C GLU A 61 20.09 6.63 5.62
N THR A 62 20.52 7.62 4.84
CA THR A 62 20.51 9.03 5.25
C THR A 62 19.27 9.73 4.72
N GLN A 63 18.43 10.23 5.62
CA GLN A 63 17.29 11.08 5.24
C GLN A 63 17.76 12.50 4.93
N LEU A 64 17.53 12.95 3.70
CA LEU A 64 18.01 14.23 3.20
C LEU A 64 16.93 15.31 3.19
N LEU A 65 15.71 14.95 2.77
CA LEU A 65 14.61 15.88 2.64
C LEU A 65 13.32 15.26 3.16
N THR A 66 12.51 16.07 3.84
CA THR A 66 11.14 15.70 4.21
C THR A 66 10.22 16.84 3.88
N ILE A 67 9.24 16.58 3.04
CA ILE A 67 8.23 17.55 2.62
C ILE A 67 6.93 17.17 3.32
N SER A 68 6.36 18.10 4.09
CA SER A 68 5.09 17.92 4.78
C SER A 68 4.03 18.78 4.14
N LEU A 69 2.99 18.16 3.60
CA LEU A 69 1.84 18.83 3.01
C LEU A 69 0.68 18.73 3.99
N THR A 70 0.35 19.85 4.63
CA THR A 70 -0.73 19.89 5.61
C THR A 70 -2.01 20.40 4.98
N GLU A 71 -3.06 19.60 5.07
CA GLU A 71 -4.38 20.01 4.60
C GLU A 71 -4.98 21.10 5.50
N PRO A 72 -5.75 22.04 4.92
CA PRO A 72 -6.47 23.01 5.71
C PRO A 72 -7.47 22.25 6.59
N ARG A 73 -7.46 22.51 7.91
CA ARG A 73 -8.53 22.04 8.79
C ARG A 73 -9.85 22.51 8.19
N ALA A 74 -10.72 21.57 7.81
CA ALA A 74 -12.03 21.85 7.24
C ALA A 74 -12.74 22.91 8.08
N ARG A 75 -12.75 24.15 7.60
CA ARG A 75 -13.50 25.23 8.24
C ARG A 75 -14.96 25.01 7.88
N GLY A 76 -15.68 24.35 8.77
CA GLY A 76 -17.11 24.53 9.01
C GLY A 76 -18.07 24.36 7.83
N GLN A 77 -18.95 23.36 7.98
CA GLN A 77 -20.30 23.25 7.41
C GLN A 77 -20.44 23.00 5.90
N GLY A 78 -21.00 21.83 5.61
CA GLY A 78 -21.91 21.64 4.48
C GLY A 78 -21.26 21.11 3.21
N GLN A 79 -21.57 19.85 2.90
CA GLN A 79 -21.48 19.23 1.57
C GLN A 79 -20.07 19.07 0.97
N GLY A 80 -19.51 17.88 1.19
CA GLY A 80 -19.00 17.05 0.08
C GLY A 80 -17.72 17.45 -0.65
N GLN A 81 -17.08 18.57 -0.32
CA GLN A 81 -15.73 18.87 -0.82
C GLN A 81 -14.69 18.44 0.21
N GLY A 82 -14.35 17.16 0.18
CA GLY A 82 -13.17 16.67 0.87
C GLY A 82 -11.96 17.44 0.37
N GLY A 83 -11.15 17.97 1.28
CA GLY A 83 -9.89 18.63 0.91
C GLY A 83 -9.08 17.67 0.03
N ASP A 84 -8.66 18.17 -1.13
CA ASP A 84 -7.83 17.41 -2.06
C ASP A 84 -6.53 17.06 -1.32
N GLY A 85 -6.22 15.76 -1.28
CA GLY A 85 -4.93 15.26 -0.79
C GLY A 85 -3.80 15.64 -1.76
N LEU A 86 -2.75 14.83 -1.84
CA LEU A 86 -1.76 14.99 -2.90
C LEU A 86 -2.44 14.99 -4.29
N PRO A 87 -2.19 15.99 -5.16
CA PRO A 87 -2.74 15.97 -6.50
C PRO A 87 -2.22 14.77 -7.31
N PRO A 88 -3.05 14.14 -8.18
CA PRO A 88 -2.72 12.89 -8.87
C PRO A 88 -1.40 12.88 -9.67
N ASP A 89 -1.05 14.01 -10.29
CA ASP A 89 0.13 14.12 -11.16
C ASP A 89 1.34 14.73 -10.44
N ASP A 90 1.21 15.07 -9.16
CA ASP A 90 2.19 15.91 -8.48
C ASP A 90 3.51 15.15 -8.28
N LEU A 91 3.44 13.87 -7.90
CA LEU A 91 4.60 12.99 -7.84
C LEU A 91 5.25 12.83 -9.21
N VAL A 92 4.46 12.70 -10.29
CA VAL A 92 5.00 12.54 -11.65
C VAL A 92 5.76 13.78 -12.09
N ARG A 93 5.21 14.97 -11.83
CA ARG A 93 5.89 16.24 -12.14
C ARG A 93 7.13 16.45 -11.30
N PHE A 94 7.15 15.94 -10.07
CA PHE A 94 8.23 16.16 -9.13
C PHE A 94 9.38 15.18 -9.26
N PHE A 95 9.09 13.88 -9.41
CA PHE A 95 10.07 12.80 -9.43
C PHE A 95 10.30 12.19 -10.82
N GLY A 96 9.38 12.40 -11.76
CA GLY A 96 9.52 11.88 -13.12
C GLY A 96 10.72 12.47 -13.85
N ASP A 97 10.99 11.95 -15.06
CA ASP A 97 12.21 12.20 -15.83
C ASP A 97 12.57 13.69 -16.01
N ALA A 98 11.56 14.57 -16.11
CA ALA A 98 11.75 16.01 -16.27
C ALA A 98 11.80 16.78 -14.93
N GLY A 99 11.30 16.19 -13.84
CA GLY A 99 11.12 16.84 -12.54
C GLY A 99 12.34 16.76 -11.63
N LYS A 100 13.07 15.64 -11.69
CA LYS A 100 14.21 15.37 -10.81
C LYS A 100 15.48 15.06 -11.62
N PRO A 101 16.49 15.94 -11.62
CA PRO A 101 17.81 15.58 -12.10
C PRO A 101 18.55 14.70 -11.08
N GLY A 102 19.58 13.97 -11.53
CA GLY A 102 20.49 13.23 -10.65
C GLY A 102 20.22 11.74 -10.54
N VAL A 103 20.37 11.19 -9.33
CA VAL A 103 20.26 9.74 -9.08
C VAL A 103 18.82 9.27 -9.31
N PRO A 104 18.57 8.17 -10.03
CA PRO A 104 17.22 7.64 -10.17
C PRO A 104 16.68 7.13 -8.83
N VAL A 105 15.38 7.30 -8.59
CA VAL A 105 14.72 6.70 -7.42
C VAL A 105 14.57 5.20 -7.69
N GLY A 106 15.34 4.40 -6.95
CA GLY A 106 15.34 2.95 -7.05
C GLY A 106 14.35 2.26 -6.11
N VAL A 107 13.95 2.90 -5.02
CA VAL A 107 13.03 2.31 -4.03
C VAL A 107 11.95 3.29 -3.59
N ILE A 108 10.71 2.81 -3.53
CA ILE A 108 9.63 3.51 -2.82
C ILE A 108 9.07 2.69 -1.66
N ALA A 109 8.76 3.38 -0.56
CA ALA A 109 8.02 2.86 0.57
C ALA A 109 6.73 3.68 0.75
N VAL A 110 5.57 3.03 0.73
CA VAL A 110 4.27 3.73 0.87
C VAL A 110 3.50 3.16 2.06
N GLY A 111 3.20 4.00 3.04
CA GLY A 111 2.52 3.61 4.28
C GLY A 111 1.25 4.41 4.56
N ASP A 112 0.22 3.74 5.07
CA ASP A 112 -0.99 4.32 5.71
C ASP A 112 -1.63 5.52 5.00
N LEU A 113 -1.75 5.47 3.66
CA LEU A 113 -2.50 6.48 2.91
C LEU A 113 -4.01 6.26 3.06
N ASP A 114 -4.78 7.36 3.15
CA ASP A 114 -6.23 7.31 3.06
C ASP A 114 -6.71 7.38 1.60
N SER A 115 -8.00 7.12 1.36
CA SER A 115 -8.58 7.03 0.02
C SER A 115 -8.35 8.25 -0.89
N ARG A 116 -8.01 9.41 -0.32
CA ARG A 116 -7.76 10.66 -1.06
C ARG A 116 -6.37 10.69 -1.67
N ASP A 117 -5.34 10.25 -0.94
CA ASP A 117 -3.95 10.25 -1.42
C ASP A 117 -3.58 9.00 -2.21
N VAL A 118 -4.34 7.91 -2.07
CA VAL A 118 -4.09 6.65 -2.81
C VAL A 118 -3.93 6.92 -4.31
N ARG A 119 -4.79 7.78 -4.88
CA ARG A 119 -4.77 8.10 -6.31
C ARG A 119 -3.56 8.94 -6.74
N ALA A 120 -2.85 9.55 -5.80
CA ALA A 120 -1.66 10.34 -6.07
C ALA A 120 -0.41 9.51 -6.30
N VAL A 121 -0.41 8.26 -5.85
CA VAL A 121 0.71 7.34 -6.06
C VAL A 121 0.62 6.77 -7.47
N ASP A 122 1.14 7.51 -8.43
CA ASP A 122 1.34 7.08 -9.81
C ASP A 122 2.79 6.61 -10.01
N LEU A 123 2.96 5.34 -10.37
CA LEU A 123 4.28 4.73 -10.51
C LEU A 123 5.08 5.29 -11.70
N ARG A 124 4.45 6.00 -12.64
CA ARG A 124 5.15 6.73 -13.71
C ARG A 124 6.05 7.85 -13.18
N ALA A 125 5.84 8.26 -11.92
CA ALA A 125 6.76 9.17 -11.23
C ALA A 125 8.15 8.57 -11.01
N PHE A 126 8.29 7.24 -11.11
CA PHE A 126 9.53 6.54 -10.78
C PHE A 126 9.83 5.42 -11.81
N PRO A 127 10.26 5.78 -13.03
CA PRO A 127 10.43 4.82 -14.12
C PRO A 127 11.53 3.78 -13.86
N SER A 128 12.57 4.14 -13.10
CA SER A 128 13.72 3.29 -12.75
C SER A 128 13.58 2.55 -11.42
N LEU A 129 12.34 2.32 -10.95
CA LEU A 129 12.12 1.59 -9.70
C LEU A 129 12.63 0.16 -9.77
N LEU A 130 13.41 -0.21 -8.76
CA LEU A 130 13.88 -1.56 -8.48
C LEU A 130 13.08 -2.20 -7.33
N GLY A 131 12.56 -1.41 -6.40
CA GLY A 131 11.87 -1.91 -5.21
C GLY A 131 10.62 -1.12 -4.83
N ILE A 132 9.54 -1.83 -4.49
CA ILE A 132 8.32 -1.23 -3.92
C ILE A 132 7.99 -1.95 -2.61
N ILE A 133 7.80 -1.17 -1.54
CA ILE A 133 7.37 -1.63 -0.22
C ILE A 133 6.07 -0.92 0.14
N THR A 134 5.00 -1.65 0.44
CA THR A 134 3.67 -1.07 0.69
C THR A 134 3.07 -1.61 1.97
N GLY A 135 2.46 -0.71 2.73
CA GLY A 135 1.57 -1.07 3.84
C GLY A 135 0.18 -1.51 3.38
N GLU A 136 -0.64 -1.86 4.37
CA GLU A 136 -1.97 -2.48 4.27
C GLU A 136 -2.94 -1.81 3.29
N SER A 137 -2.94 -0.47 3.23
CA SER A 137 -3.93 0.29 2.45
C SER A 137 -3.59 0.44 0.96
N MET A 138 -2.35 0.12 0.56
CA MET A 138 -1.82 0.44 -0.77
C MET A 138 -1.64 -0.76 -1.69
N GLY A 139 -1.66 -1.99 -1.16
CA GLY A 139 -1.34 -3.20 -1.93
C GLY A 139 -2.15 -3.33 -3.24
N HIS A 140 -3.48 -3.22 -3.16
CA HIS A 140 -4.36 -3.29 -4.34
C HIS A 140 -4.18 -2.11 -5.31
N HIS A 141 -3.81 -0.93 -4.82
CA HIS A 141 -3.56 0.21 -5.70
C HIS A 141 -2.27 -0.01 -6.49
N ILE A 142 -1.21 -0.45 -5.81
CA ILE A 142 0.07 -0.74 -6.44
C ILE A 142 -0.05 -1.88 -7.46
N LEU A 143 -0.81 -2.94 -7.16
CA LEU A 143 -1.11 -3.99 -8.14
C LEU A 143 -1.85 -3.45 -9.38
N ARG A 144 -2.79 -2.52 -9.19
CA ARG A 144 -3.49 -1.87 -10.31
C ARG A 144 -2.56 -0.98 -11.14
N GLU A 145 -1.68 -0.21 -10.52
CA GLU A 145 -0.66 0.58 -11.25
C GLU A 145 0.28 -0.34 -12.04
N LEU A 146 0.78 -1.42 -11.44
CA LEU A 146 1.67 -2.37 -12.11
C LEU A 146 1.02 -3.16 -13.26
N ALA A 147 -0.32 -3.27 -13.27
CA ALA A 147 -1.08 -3.87 -14.36
C ALA A 147 -1.35 -2.90 -15.52
N ARG A 148 -1.13 -1.59 -15.33
CA ARG A 148 -1.21 -0.63 -16.43
C ARG A 148 -0.03 -0.80 -17.38
N THR A 149 -0.22 -0.35 -18.60
CA THR A 149 0.81 -0.34 -19.63
C THR A 149 1.00 1.08 -20.14
N ASP A 150 2.24 1.50 -20.32
CA ASP A 150 2.58 2.75 -20.98
C ASP A 150 2.60 2.52 -22.51
N GLY A 151 1.72 3.23 -23.23
CA GLY A 151 1.56 3.17 -24.68
C GLY A 151 0.11 3.41 -25.12
N PRO A 152 -0.15 3.74 -26.40
CA PRO A 152 -1.50 3.86 -26.90
C PRO A 152 -2.22 2.51 -26.75
N SER A 153 -3.31 2.51 -25.98
CA SER A 153 -4.24 1.40 -25.90
C SER A 153 -5.04 1.35 -27.20
N ASP A 154 -4.41 0.86 -28.28
CA ASP A 154 -5.12 0.58 -29.52
C ASP A 154 -5.96 -0.68 -29.33
N SER A 155 -7.18 -0.46 -28.85
CA SER A 155 -8.31 -1.24 -29.29
C SER A 155 -8.50 -1.04 -30.79
N ASP A 156 -8.56 -2.17 -31.50
CA ASP A 156 -8.90 -2.41 -32.91
C ASP A 156 -7.77 -2.46 -33.95
N ASN A 157 -7.54 -3.71 -34.40
CA ASN A 157 -7.29 -4.14 -35.77
C ASN A 157 -6.32 -3.32 -36.63
N GLY A 158 -5.13 -3.87 -36.87
CA GLY A 158 -4.38 -3.52 -38.07
C GLY A 158 -2.89 -3.80 -37.95
N GLU A 159 -2.40 -4.66 -38.84
CA GLU A 159 -1.01 -5.02 -39.02
C GLU A 159 -0.07 -3.80 -39.11
N GLY A 160 1.09 -3.89 -38.45
CA GLY A 160 2.29 -3.15 -38.83
C GLY A 160 2.68 -1.98 -37.92
N GLY A 161 3.39 -2.28 -36.84
CA GLY A 161 4.16 -1.28 -36.09
C GLY A 161 4.37 -1.70 -34.64
N GLY A 162 5.49 -2.37 -34.34
CA GLY A 162 5.84 -2.89 -33.02
C GLY A 162 6.16 -1.82 -31.95
N GLY A 163 5.30 -0.83 -31.77
CA GLY A 163 5.26 0.00 -30.57
C GLY A 163 4.56 -0.75 -29.43
N GLY A 164 5.17 -1.85 -28.98
CA GLY A 164 4.57 -2.73 -27.98
C GLY A 164 4.26 -2.01 -26.66
N ALA A 165 3.09 -2.31 -26.08
CA ALA A 165 2.71 -1.88 -24.74
C ALA A 165 3.85 -2.14 -23.75
N ARG A 166 4.30 -1.11 -23.03
CA ARG A 166 5.42 -1.21 -22.09
C ARG A 166 4.92 -1.39 -20.68
N ALA A 167 5.62 -2.23 -19.90
CA ALA A 167 5.34 -2.36 -18.48
C ALA A 167 5.69 -1.07 -17.74
N ILE A 168 4.86 -0.64 -16.80
CA ILE A 168 5.23 0.39 -15.82
C ILE A 168 6.34 -0.18 -14.91
N CYS A 169 7.39 0.61 -14.67
CA CYS A 169 8.59 0.20 -13.92
C CYS A 169 9.17 -1.13 -14.44
N PRO A 170 9.71 -1.17 -15.67
CA PRO A 170 10.16 -2.41 -16.29
C PRO A 170 11.33 -3.07 -15.53
N GLU A 171 12.11 -2.28 -14.79
CA GLU A 171 13.26 -2.71 -14.00
C GLU A 171 12.91 -3.19 -12.58
N LEU A 172 11.61 -3.22 -12.23
CA LEU A 172 11.17 -3.61 -10.90
C LEU A 172 11.62 -5.05 -10.57
N ASP A 173 12.45 -5.17 -9.54
CA ASP A 173 13.06 -6.42 -9.08
C ASP A 173 12.35 -6.99 -7.85
N MET A 174 11.95 -6.11 -6.92
CA MET A 174 11.41 -6.47 -5.62
C MET A 174 10.05 -5.82 -5.35
N LEU A 175 9.08 -6.64 -4.94
CA LEU A 175 7.76 -6.19 -4.50
C LEU A 175 7.45 -6.75 -3.10
N SER A 176 7.17 -5.87 -2.15
CA SER A 176 6.72 -6.21 -0.80
C SER A 176 5.36 -5.57 -0.54
N LEU A 177 4.32 -6.38 -0.39
CA LEU A 177 2.95 -5.92 -0.18
C LEU A 177 2.44 -6.41 1.17
N GLU A 178 1.91 -5.52 1.99
CA GLU A 178 1.14 -5.88 3.17
C GLU A 178 -0.35 -5.67 2.92
N PHE A 179 -1.19 -6.59 3.41
CA PHE A 179 -2.65 -6.53 3.33
C PHE A 179 -3.27 -6.65 4.70
N LYS A 180 -4.39 -5.96 4.92
CA LYS A 180 -5.18 -6.06 6.14
C LYS A 180 -6.28 -7.11 5.99
N PHE A 181 -6.38 -7.99 6.99
CA PHE A 181 -7.45 -8.98 7.10
C PHE A 181 -8.32 -8.70 8.32
N ASP A 182 -9.61 -8.43 8.10
CA ASP A 182 -10.59 -8.16 9.16
C ASP A 182 -11.22 -9.48 9.66
N PHE A 183 -11.06 -9.79 10.95
CA PHE A 183 -11.71 -10.93 11.60
C PHE A 183 -12.79 -10.46 12.57
N VAL A 184 -14.06 -10.78 12.31
CA VAL A 184 -15.20 -10.36 13.17
C VAL A 184 -15.61 -11.49 14.13
N ARG A 185 -14.94 -11.67 15.28
CA ARG A 185 -15.37 -12.69 16.25
C ARG A 185 -16.66 -12.24 16.96
N ARG A 186 -17.81 -12.82 16.58
CA ARG A 186 -19.04 -12.72 17.36
C ARG A 186 -18.92 -13.63 18.59
N GLN A 187 -18.80 -13.06 19.79
CA GLN A 187 -19.06 -13.82 21.02
C GLN A 187 -20.58 -13.97 21.16
N ARG A 188 -21.07 -15.21 21.18
CA ARG A 188 -22.45 -15.50 21.57
C ARG A 188 -22.47 -15.50 23.11
N GLU A 189 -23.18 -14.56 23.73
CA GLU A 189 -23.53 -14.72 25.14
C GLU A 189 -24.34 -16.02 25.29
N PRO A 190 -24.11 -16.81 26.34
CA PRO A 190 -24.97 -17.95 26.62
C PRO A 190 -26.40 -17.41 26.76
N GLU A 191 -27.28 -17.79 25.84
CA GLU A 191 -28.70 -17.49 25.96
C GLU A 191 -29.15 -17.98 27.33
N GLY A 192 -29.44 -17.04 28.22
CA GLY A 192 -30.07 -17.34 29.50
C GLY A 192 -31.42 -17.97 29.20
N SER A 193 -31.47 -19.29 29.24
CA SER A 193 -32.72 -20.04 29.17
C SER A 193 -33.56 -19.66 30.38
N GLY A 194 -34.58 -18.85 30.14
CA GLY A 194 -35.65 -18.62 31.10
C GLY A 194 -36.29 -19.94 31.50
N ASP A 195 -36.61 -20.02 32.79
CA ASP A 195 -37.21 -21.15 33.49
C ASP A 195 -38.37 -21.82 32.73
N GLY A 196 -38.33 -23.15 32.67
CA GLY A 196 -39.42 -24.02 32.25
C GLY A 196 -39.08 -25.47 32.56
N ALA A 197 -39.59 -25.96 33.68
CA ALA A 197 -39.19 -27.18 34.38
C ALA A 197 -39.52 -28.52 33.69
N ASP A 198 -38.79 -29.54 34.16
CA ASP A 198 -39.07 -30.99 34.18
C ASP A 198 -38.84 -31.84 32.92
N SER A 199 -37.58 -32.15 32.65
CA SER A 199 -37.12 -33.46 32.15
C SER A 199 -35.62 -33.67 32.46
N PRO A 200 -35.16 -34.87 32.83
CA PRO A 200 -33.74 -35.12 33.09
C PRO A 200 -32.93 -34.99 31.79
N PRO A 201 -31.76 -34.34 31.79
CA PRO A 201 -31.07 -34.04 30.54
C PRO A 201 -30.38 -35.30 30.00
N ALA A 202 -30.66 -35.63 28.75
CA ALA A 202 -29.75 -36.44 27.94
C ALA A 202 -28.38 -35.74 27.87
N PRO A 203 -27.25 -36.46 27.78
CA PRO A 203 -25.95 -35.82 27.59
C PRO A 203 -26.01 -34.98 26.31
N ALA A 204 -25.90 -33.66 26.47
CA ALA A 204 -25.86 -32.73 25.36
C ALA A 204 -24.73 -33.15 24.40
N PRO A 205 -24.96 -33.19 23.08
CA PRO A 205 -23.86 -33.40 22.15
C PRO A 205 -22.81 -32.33 22.42
N ALA A 206 -21.54 -32.74 22.49
CA ALA A 206 -20.42 -31.82 22.65
C ALA A 206 -20.62 -30.63 21.69
N PRO A 207 -20.47 -29.38 22.17
CA PRO A 207 -20.71 -28.22 21.33
C PRO A 207 -19.82 -28.34 20.09
N ALA A 208 -20.45 -28.48 18.92
CA ALA A 208 -19.75 -28.37 17.65
C ALA A 208 -19.00 -27.03 17.70
N PRO A 209 -17.71 -26.98 17.30
CA PRO A 209 -16.98 -25.73 17.29
C PRO A 209 -17.77 -24.73 16.46
N ALA A 210 -18.26 -23.68 17.13
CA ALA A 210 -18.99 -22.62 16.48
C ALA A 210 -18.04 -22.03 15.43
N ARG A 211 -18.42 -22.15 14.15
CA ARG A 211 -17.83 -21.38 13.06
C ARG A 211 -17.88 -19.92 13.50
N GLY A 212 -16.70 -19.38 13.81
CA GLY A 212 -16.51 -17.97 14.03
C GLY A 212 -16.81 -17.20 12.73
N PRO A 213 -16.47 -15.91 12.64
CA PRO A 213 -16.42 -15.23 11.34
C PRO A 213 -15.74 -16.15 10.32
N ASN A 214 -16.42 -16.35 9.19
CA ASN A 214 -16.09 -17.39 8.23
C ASN A 214 -14.59 -17.40 7.92
N ASP A 215 -13.86 -18.44 8.34
CA ASP A 215 -12.54 -18.74 7.78
C ASP A 215 -12.63 -18.76 6.23
N ASP A 216 -13.81 -19.09 5.69
CA ASP A 216 -14.15 -19.00 4.27
C ASP A 216 -14.01 -17.58 3.68
N ASP A 217 -14.32 -16.50 4.42
CA ASP A 217 -14.25 -15.11 3.92
C ASP A 217 -12.78 -14.65 3.82
N VAL A 218 -11.94 -15.07 4.78
CA VAL A 218 -10.49 -14.80 4.76
C VAL A 218 -9.83 -15.62 3.66
N GLU A 219 -10.21 -16.89 3.52
CA GLU A 219 -9.74 -17.75 2.42
C GLU A 219 -10.16 -17.19 1.06
N GLU A 220 -11.39 -16.69 0.92
CA GLU A 220 -11.86 -16.01 -0.29
C GLU A 220 -11.08 -14.73 -0.58
N HIS A 221 -10.81 -13.90 0.43
CA HIS A 221 -10.00 -12.71 0.27
C HIS A 221 -8.57 -13.04 -0.16
N CYS A 222 -7.92 -14.01 0.51
CA CYS A 222 -6.61 -14.55 0.12
C CYS A 222 -6.61 -15.09 -1.32
N ARG A 223 -7.66 -15.82 -1.70
CA ARG A 223 -7.81 -16.38 -3.05
C ARG A 223 -7.94 -15.28 -4.11
N SER A 224 -8.73 -14.25 -3.82
CA SER A 224 -8.89 -13.08 -4.67
C SER A 224 -7.57 -12.33 -4.85
N LEU A 225 -6.85 -12.07 -3.75
CA LEU A 225 -5.53 -11.44 -3.78
C LEU A 225 -4.52 -12.25 -4.60
N CYS A 226 -4.48 -13.56 -4.40
CA CYS A 226 -3.60 -14.44 -5.14
C CYS A 226 -3.94 -14.48 -6.64
N ALA A 227 -5.22 -14.43 -7.01
CA ALA A 227 -5.65 -14.35 -8.41
C ALA A 227 -5.27 -12.99 -9.04
N GLU A 228 -5.40 -11.89 -8.29
CA GLU A 228 -4.95 -10.57 -8.74
C GLU A 228 -3.44 -10.54 -8.99
N LEU A 229 -2.65 -11.08 -8.06
CA LEU A 229 -1.21 -11.25 -8.20
C LEU A 229 -0.84 -12.13 -9.40
N GLU A 230 -1.48 -13.29 -9.56
CA GLU A 230 -1.26 -14.18 -10.70
C GLU A 230 -1.50 -13.44 -12.02
N ARG A 231 -2.59 -12.67 -12.11
CA ARG A 231 -2.92 -11.86 -13.29
C ARG A 231 -1.83 -10.84 -13.61
N VAL A 232 -1.45 -10.02 -12.62
CA VAL A 232 -0.45 -8.95 -12.79
C VAL A 232 0.91 -9.54 -13.16
N LEU A 233 1.39 -10.55 -12.42
CA LEU A 233 2.69 -11.17 -12.66
C LEU A 233 2.72 -11.91 -14.01
N SER A 234 1.63 -12.55 -14.42
CA SER A 234 1.53 -13.18 -15.75
C SER A 234 1.61 -12.14 -16.86
N GLN A 235 0.93 -11.01 -16.72
CA GLN A 235 0.99 -9.92 -17.68
C GLN A 235 2.41 -9.36 -17.80
N ARG A 236 3.07 -9.12 -16.65
CA ARG A 236 4.46 -8.63 -16.61
C ARG A 236 5.45 -9.65 -17.21
N ALA A 237 5.27 -10.95 -16.94
CA ALA A 237 6.08 -11.99 -17.55
C ALA A 237 5.94 -12.02 -19.08
N LYS A 238 4.73 -11.79 -19.64
CA LYS A 238 4.52 -11.66 -21.09
C LYS A 238 5.25 -10.45 -21.68
N MET A 239 5.42 -9.38 -20.90
CA MET A 239 6.18 -8.19 -21.28
C MET A 239 7.69 -8.34 -21.05
N GLY A 240 8.17 -9.49 -20.57
CA GLY A 240 9.59 -9.75 -20.30
C GLY A 240 10.10 -9.17 -18.99
N THR A 241 9.23 -8.72 -18.09
CA THR A 241 9.60 -8.08 -16.82
C THR A 241 9.17 -8.96 -15.66
N ARG A 242 10.04 -9.84 -15.16
CA ARG A 242 9.74 -10.72 -14.02
C ARG A 242 10.36 -10.15 -12.75
N LEU A 243 9.68 -10.36 -11.61
CA LEU A 243 10.24 -10.01 -10.31
C LEU A 243 11.26 -11.07 -9.90
N SER A 244 12.35 -10.66 -9.27
CA SER A 244 13.27 -11.59 -8.60
C SER A 244 12.85 -11.86 -7.16
N ARG A 245 12.07 -10.98 -6.53
CA ARG A 245 11.66 -11.12 -5.12
C ARG A 245 10.23 -10.66 -4.91
N LEU A 246 9.43 -11.49 -4.24
CA LEU A 246 8.09 -11.16 -3.81
C LEU A 246 7.92 -11.46 -2.32
N ALA A 247 7.44 -10.48 -1.57
CA ALA A 247 7.10 -10.63 -0.16
C ALA A 247 5.64 -10.21 0.07
N LEU A 248 4.89 -11.04 0.76
CA LEU A 248 3.46 -10.86 1.01
C LEU A 248 3.20 -10.92 2.51
N GLY A 249 2.85 -9.78 3.09
CA GLY A 249 2.51 -9.58 4.49
C GLY A 249 1.00 -9.61 4.71
N GLY A 250 0.57 -10.09 5.88
CA GLY A 250 -0.82 -9.99 6.31
C GLY A 250 -0.91 -9.57 7.77
N SER A 251 -1.58 -8.45 8.07
CA SER A 251 -1.90 -8.07 9.43
C SER A 251 -3.33 -8.48 9.79
N GLN A 252 -3.54 -8.87 11.05
CA GLN A 252 -4.83 -9.34 11.54
C GLN A 252 -5.41 -8.31 12.52
N GLU A 253 -6.56 -7.73 12.18
CA GLU A 253 -7.35 -6.97 13.15
C GLU A 253 -8.53 -7.83 13.63
N GLN A 254 -8.64 -8.04 14.94
CA GLN A 254 -9.77 -8.72 15.57
C GLN A 254 -10.77 -7.68 16.08
N GLU A 255 -11.93 -7.59 15.43
CA GLU A 255 -13.05 -6.79 15.91
C GLU A 255 -13.90 -7.63 16.87
N LEU A 256 -13.92 -7.26 18.16
CA LEU A 256 -14.82 -7.82 19.16
C LEU A 256 -16.15 -7.06 19.14
N ARG A 257 -17.22 -7.71 18.66
CA ARG A 257 -18.59 -7.18 18.76
C ARG A 257 -19.32 -7.88 19.90
N LEU A 258 -19.65 -7.14 20.96
CA LEU A 258 -20.58 -7.56 22.02
C LEU A 258 -22.03 -7.41 21.52
N GLY A 259 -22.91 -8.30 21.97
CA GLY A 259 -24.27 -8.43 21.43
C GLY A 259 -25.19 -7.21 21.63
N SER A 260 -26.23 -7.16 20.78
CA SER A 260 -27.46 -6.36 20.82
C SER A 260 -27.40 -4.82 20.89
N SER A 261 -26.36 -4.21 21.45
CA SER A 261 -26.16 -2.75 21.35
C SER A 261 -25.05 -2.47 20.35
N GLY A 262 -25.31 -1.62 19.35
CA GLY A 262 -24.38 -1.31 18.26
C GLY A 262 -23.12 -0.53 18.68
N GLU A 263 -22.66 -0.65 19.93
CA GLU A 263 -21.44 -0.02 20.41
C GLU A 263 -20.21 -0.75 19.89
N ARG A 264 -19.49 -0.10 18.96
CA ARG A 264 -18.19 -0.53 18.45
C ARG A 264 -17.13 -0.26 19.52
N LEU A 265 -16.72 -1.28 20.25
CA LEU A 265 -15.46 -1.25 21.00
C LEU A 265 -14.31 -1.50 20.02
N ARG A 266 -13.54 -0.43 19.72
CA ARG A 266 -12.27 -0.58 18.99
C ARG A 266 -11.31 -1.38 19.85
N THR A 267 -11.01 -2.63 19.47
CA THR A 267 -10.01 -3.48 20.12
C THR A 267 -8.68 -3.50 19.37
N ALA A 268 -7.61 -3.73 20.13
CA ALA A 268 -6.21 -3.53 19.78
C ALA A 268 -5.71 -4.37 18.59
N LYS A 269 -4.75 -3.81 17.84
CA LYS A 269 -3.93 -4.50 16.83
C LYS A 269 -3.13 -5.62 17.54
N THR A 270 -3.66 -6.83 17.55
CA THR A 270 -2.95 -8.00 18.09
C THR A 270 -1.96 -8.51 17.06
N THR A 271 -0.68 -8.23 17.27
CA THR A 271 0.43 -8.93 16.62
C THR A 271 0.49 -10.34 17.20
N THR A 272 -0.33 -11.27 16.71
CA THR A 272 -0.30 -12.66 17.17
C THR A 272 0.87 -13.40 16.54
N GLY A 273 2.03 -13.33 17.18
CA GLY A 273 3.08 -14.30 16.97
C GLY A 273 2.66 -15.65 17.53
N THR A 274 2.58 -16.67 16.67
CA THR A 274 3.06 -18.07 16.85
C THR A 274 2.37 -19.03 15.86
N SER A 275 2.95 -19.15 14.66
CA SER A 275 2.93 -20.28 13.70
C SER A 275 3.03 -19.79 12.25
N GLY A 276 4.23 -19.34 11.85
CA GLY A 276 4.85 -19.43 10.52
C GLY A 276 4.16 -19.01 9.20
N LEU A 277 2.84 -18.84 9.11
CA LEU A 277 2.13 -18.58 7.86
C LEU A 277 1.03 -17.50 7.95
N GLY A 278 0.67 -17.02 9.15
CA GLY A 278 -0.34 -15.97 9.32
C GLY A 278 -1.66 -16.27 8.58
N PRO A 279 -2.37 -15.26 8.03
CA PRO A 279 -3.60 -15.46 7.25
C PRO A 279 -3.39 -16.22 5.91
N TRP A 280 -2.15 -16.57 5.56
CA TRP A 280 -1.79 -17.28 4.33
C TRP A 280 -1.81 -18.81 4.47
N GLY A 281 -2.44 -19.34 5.53
CA GLY A 281 -2.44 -20.74 5.92
C GLY A 281 -2.81 -21.73 4.80
N SER A 282 -1.89 -22.67 4.54
CA SER A 282 -1.85 -23.70 3.48
C SER A 282 -2.05 -23.18 2.05
N PRO A 283 -0.93 -22.88 1.34
CA PRO A 283 -0.98 -22.37 -0.02
C PRO A 283 -1.53 -23.45 -0.96
N GLY A 284 -2.79 -23.32 -1.37
CA GLY A 284 -3.38 -24.15 -2.41
C GLY A 284 -2.69 -23.97 -3.79
N PRO A 285 -3.29 -24.50 -4.87
CA PRO A 285 -2.70 -24.47 -6.22
C PRO A 285 -2.33 -23.09 -6.77
N ILE A 286 -2.94 -22.00 -6.28
CA ILE A 286 -2.71 -20.64 -6.80
C ILE A 286 -1.36 -20.07 -6.33
N VAL A 287 -0.95 -20.33 -5.09
CA VAL A 287 0.34 -19.85 -4.59
C VAL A 287 1.51 -20.53 -5.32
N GLU A 288 1.36 -21.80 -5.69
CA GLU A 288 2.35 -22.50 -6.54
C GLU A 288 2.44 -21.89 -7.94
N ARG A 289 1.37 -21.29 -8.47
CA ARG A 289 1.43 -20.54 -9.73
C ARG A 289 2.18 -19.22 -9.54
N ILE A 290 1.92 -18.49 -8.45
CA ILE A 290 2.65 -17.25 -8.12
C ILE A 290 4.15 -17.53 -8.02
N LYS A 291 4.56 -18.60 -7.33
CA LYS A 291 5.97 -19.01 -7.23
C LYS A 291 6.62 -19.26 -8.59
N LYS A 292 5.89 -19.79 -9.57
CA LYS A 292 6.40 -20.01 -10.94
C LYS A 292 6.54 -18.73 -11.75
N LEU A 293 5.88 -17.65 -11.35
CA LEU A 293 5.86 -16.36 -12.05
C LEU A 293 6.94 -15.38 -11.56
N VAL A 294 7.62 -15.71 -10.46
CA VAL A 294 8.72 -14.95 -9.86
C VAL A 294 10.02 -15.75 -10.05
N ASP A 295 11.13 -15.09 -10.40
CA ASP A 295 12.40 -15.78 -10.68
C ASP A 295 13.15 -16.20 -9.41
N GLY A 296 12.84 -15.56 -8.27
CA GLY A 296 13.47 -15.87 -6.99
C GLY A 296 12.46 -16.09 -5.85
N PRO A 297 12.85 -15.81 -4.58
CA PRO A 297 12.07 -16.23 -3.44
C PRO A 297 10.72 -15.50 -3.34
N VAL A 298 9.68 -16.28 -3.05
CA VAL A 298 8.37 -15.77 -2.61
C VAL A 298 8.23 -16.04 -1.11
N ARG A 299 8.09 -14.97 -0.32
CA ARG A 299 7.95 -15.05 1.14
C ARG A 299 6.55 -14.61 1.55
N PHE A 300 5.93 -15.37 2.44
CA PHE A 300 4.69 -15.01 3.11
C PHE A 300 5.01 -14.74 4.59
N TYR A 301 4.51 -13.65 5.14
CA TYR A 301 4.72 -13.25 6.53
C TYR A 301 3.43 -12.65 7.13
N GLY A 302 3.30 -12.71 8.46
CA GLY A 302 2.13 -12.28 9.22
C GLY A 302 2.24 -12.70 10.67
#